data_AF-A0A9E3ZFI2-F1
#
_entry.id   AF-A0A9E3ZFI2-F1
#
_cell.length_a   1.000
_cell.length_b   1.000
_cell.length_c   1.000
_cell.angle_alpha   90.00
_cell.angle_beta   90.00
_cell.angle_gamma   90.00
#
_symmetry.space_group_name_H-M   'P 1'
#
loop_
_entity.id
_entity.type
_entity.pdbx_description
1 polymer ?
#
loop_
_entity_poly.entity_id
_entity_poly.type
_entity_poly.pdbx_seq_one_letter_code
_entity_poly.pdbx_strand_id
1 'polypeptide(L)'
;GDRAIELLQRALTLDPNSVTALWLLGSAAAEKGDNAKALDYWQRAYPLLDQEPGMQAELGQLITRAGGTPPQSMAQLPPIMAATPPMASPPATTNDAPATTAAAADGGAAVTVEVALAPSLMEQTTPEDTVFVLARAESGPPMPLAVARHRVAELPLRVTLTDAMAMMPAMRLSAFPRVKVSAKVSKSGNAGTQPGDLLAEDKIVEPATTTDSIQLLIDHVAQ
;
A
#
# COMPACT_ATOMS: atom_id res chain seq x y z
N GLY A 1 19.50 9.73 -20.09
CA GLY A 1 20.73 10.44 -20.52
C GLY A 1 20.44 11.25 -21.77
N ASP A 2 20.98 12.46 -21.90
CA ASP A 2 20.53 13.61 -22.70
C ASP A 2 19.95 13.35 -24.10
N ARG A 3 20.41 12.31 -24.82
CA ARG A 3 19.82 11.86 -26.10
C ARG A 3 18.32 11.52 -25.98
N ALA A 4 17.90 10.94 -24.86
CA ALA A 4 16.50 10.61 -24.59
C ALA A 4 15.64 11.88 -24.39
N ILE A 5 16.20 12.90 -23.75
CA ILE A 5 15.51 14.19 -23.51
C ILE A 5 15.29 14.91 -24.85
N GLU A 6 16.28 14.91 -25.74
CA GLU A 6 16.18 15.51 -27.08
C GLU A 6 15.08 14.83 -27.93
N LEU A 7 14.97 13.50 -27.85
CA LEU A 7 13.91 12.75 -28.53
C LEU A 7 12.51 13.08 -27.98
N LEU A 8 12.38 13.24 -26.66
CA LEU A 8 11.11 13.61 -26.02
C LEU A 8 10.70 15.05 -26.33
N GLN A 9 11.66 15.98 -26.40
CA GLN A 9 11.39 17.36 -26.84
C GLN A 9 10.94 17.42 -28.30
N ARG A 10 11.53 16.58 -29.15
CA ARG A 10 11.08 16.44 -30.55
C ARG A 10 9.69 15.82 -30.63
N ALA A 11 9.36 14.87 -29.75
CA ALA A 11 8.01 14.33 -29.63
C ALA A 11 6.99 15.40 -29.24
N LEU A 12 7.32 16.30 -28.31
CA LEU A 12 6.45 17.45 -27.96
C LEU A 12 6.26 18.46 -29.09
N THR A 13 7.17 18.49 -30.07
CA THR A 13 7.01 19.34 -31.27
C THR A 13 5.96 18.75 -32.23
N LEU A 14 5.79 17.42 -32.19
CA LEU A 14 4.81 16.70 -33.02
C LEU A 14 3.46 16.57 -32.30
N ASP A 15 3.49 16.30 -31.00
CA ASP A 15 2.32 16.23 -30.13
C ASP A 15 2.57 17.03 -28.84
N PRO A 16 2.11 18.30 -28.76
CA PRO A 16 2.36 19.17 -27.61
C PRO A 16 1.63 18.75 -26.34
N ASN A 17 0.67 17.82 -26.45
CA ASN A 17 -0.12 17.28 -25.35
C ASN A 17 0.21 15.80 -25.08
N SER A 18 1.35 15.31 -25.56
CA SER A 18 1.79 13.95 -25.27
C SER A 18 2.11 13.80 -23.78
N VAL A 19 1.21 13.17 -23.04
CA VAL A 19 1.32 12.88 -21.61
C VAL A 19 2.64 12.18 -21.28
N THR A 20 3.00 11.15 -22.05
CA THR A 20 4.23 10.39 -21.85
C THR A 20 5.47 11.25 -22.03
N ALA A 21 5.49 12.14 -23.03
CA ALA A 21 6.61 13.02 -23.26
C ALA A 21 6.76 14.07 -22.13
N LEU A 22 5.64 14.67 -21.71
CA LEU A 22 5.61 15.62 -20.59
C LEU A 22 6.04 14.94 -19.27
N TRP A 23 5.55 13.74 -18.99
CA TRP A 23 5.94 12.99 -17.80
C TRP A 23 7.44 12.71 -17.79
N LEU A 24 7.97 12.07 -18.84
CA LEU A 24 9.38 11.69 -18.90
C LEU A 24 10.31 12.90 -18.88
N LEU A 25 9.94 14.02 -19.51
CA LEU A 25 10.71 15.26 -19.43
C LEU A 25 10.70 15.85 -18.02
N GLY A 26 9.56 15.81 -17.32
CA GLY A 26 9.49 16.23 -15.93
C GLY A 26 10.31 15.33 -15.00
N SER A 27 10.28 14.01 -15.21
CA SER A 27 11.12 13.06 -14.47
C SER A 27 12.61 13.31 -14.70
N ALA A 28 13.02 13.51 -15.95
CA ALA A 28 14.41 13.82 -16.28
C ALA A 28 14.87 15.17 -15.69
N ALA A 29 13.97 16.16 -15.58
CA ALA A 29 14.25 17.44 -14.93
C ALA A 29 14.40 17.29 -13.41
N ALA A 30 13.52 16.51 -12.76
CA ALA A 30 13.60 16.21 -11.33
C ALA A 30 14.87 15.43 -10.96
N GLU A 31 15.27 14.47 -11.80
CA GLU A 31 16.53 13.72 -11.63
C GLU A 31 17.77 14.64 -11.72
N LYS A 32 17.70 15.70 -12.51
CA LYS A 32 18.74 16.75 -12.58
C LYS A 32 18.66 17.78 -11.44
N GLY A 33 17.69 17.64 -10.53
CA GLY A 33 17.44 18.59 -9.44
C GLY A 33 16.69 19.87 -9.86
N ASP A 34 16.26 19.98 -11.12
CA ASP A 34 15.49 21.11 -11.64
C ASP A 34 13.99 20.86 -11.39
N ASN A 35 13.61 20.93 -10.12
CA ASN A 35 12.22 20.70 -9.69
C ASN A 35 11.24 21.72 -10.31
N ALA A 36 11.70 22.94 -10.60
CA ALA A 36 10.86 23.96 -11.22
C ALA A 36 10.41 23.55 -12.64
N LYS A 37 11.33 23.06 -13.48
CA LYS A 37 10.95 22.52 -14.80
C LYS A 37 10.17 21.22 -14.69
N ALA A 38 10.48 20.38 -13.71
CA ALA A 38 9.73 19.15 -13.49
C ALA A 38 8.24 19.42 -13.22
N LEU A 39 7.97 20.39 -12.36
CA LEU A 39 6.62 20.82 -12.01
C LEU A 39 5.86 21.39 -13.22
N ASP A 40 6.51 22.21 -14.06
CA ASP A 40 5.88 22.76 -15.27
C ASP A 40 5.37 21.65 -16.21
N TYR A 41 6.23 20.66 -16.50
CA TYR A 41 5.86 19.54 -17.37
C TYR A 41 4.76 18.67 -16.76
N TRP A 42 4.85 18.34 -15.47
CA TRP A 42 3.86 17.50 -14.81
C TRP A 42 2.52 18.21 -14.61
N GLN A 43 2.50 19.52 -14.34
CA GLN A 43 1.26 20.30 -14.25
C GLN A 43 0.53 20.37 -15.59
N ARG A 44 1.25 20.43 -16.72
CA ARG A 44 0.66 20.37 -18.06
C ARG A 44 0.11 18.98 -18.40
N ALA A 45 0.77 17.91 -17.94
CA ALA A 45 0.31 16.54 -18.15
C ALA A 45 -0.88 16.15 -17.26
N TYR A 46 -1.01 16.76 -16.07
CA TYR A 46 -2.02 16.41 -15.09
C TYR A 46 -3.48 16.45 -15.57
N PRO A 47 -3.97 17.53 -16.20
CA PRO A 47 -5.35 17.58 -16.70
C PRO A 47 -5.57 16.69 -17.94
N LEU A 48 -4.51 16.23 -18.60
CA LEU A 48 -4.63 15.33 -19.76
C LEU A 48 -4.91 13.88 -19.35
N LEU A 49 -4.80 13.60 -18.05
CA LEU A 49 -4.95 12.27 -17.44
C LEU A 49 -6.32 12.05 -16.78
N ASP A 50 -7.32 12.91 -17.01
CA ASP A 50 -8.65 12.78 -16.38
C ASP A 50 -9.36 11.45 -16.69
N GLN A 51 -9.00 10.76 -17.78
CA GLN A 51 -9.53 9.43 -18.13
C GLN A 51 -8.66 8.28 -17.60
N GLU A 52 -7.50 8.58 -17.02
CA GLU A 52 -6.54 7.62 -16.50
C GLU A 52 -6.21 7.93 -15.02
N PRO A 53 -7.15 7.68 -14.09
CA PRO A 53 -7.05 8.09 -12.69
C PRO A 53 -5.84 7.50 -11.96
N GLY A 54 -5.39 6.31 -12.35
CA GLY A 54 -4.18 5.70 -11.79
C GLY A 54 -2.91 6.45 -12.20
N MET A 55 -2.83 6.86 -13.46
CA MET A 55 -1.70 7.61 -14.00
C MET A 55 -1.67 9.05 -13.45
N GLN A 56 -2.86 9.66 -13.32
CA GLN A 56 -3.03 10.99 -12.72
C GLN A 56 -2.60 11.02 -11.25
N ALA A 57 -2.92 9.97 -10.48
CA ALA A 57 -2.50 9.84 -9.08
C ALA A 57 -0.97 9.71 -8.95
N GLU A 58 -0.33 8.92 -9.81
CA GLU A 58 1.13 8.77 -9.82
C GLU A 58 1.84 10.08 -10.16
N LEU A 59 1.36 10.79 -11.18
CA LEU A 59 1.85 12.12 -11.54
C LEU A 59 1.65 13.13 -10.40
N GLY A 60 0.54 13.01 -9.66
CA GLY A 60 0.28 13.82 -8.47
C GLY A 60 1.28 13.59 -7.35
N GLN A 61 1.70 12.35 -7.11
CA GLN A 61 2.76 12.05 -6.14
C GLN A 61 4.11 12.64 -6.56
N LEU A 62 4.42 12.61 -7.86
CA LEU A 62 5.65 13.22 -8.40
C LEU A 62 5.67 14.73 -8.18
N ILE A 63 4.54 15.42 -8.44
CA ILE A 63 4.37 16.85 -8.18
C ILE A 63 4.62 17.17 -6.69
N THR A 64 4.00 16.41 -5.78
CA THR A 64 4.20 16.56 -4.32
C THR A 64 5.66 16.35 -3.92
N ARG A 65 6.33 15.33 -4.49
CA ARG A 65 7.74 15.03 -4.19
C ARG A 65 8.70 16.12 -4.66
N ALA A 66 8.40 16.78 -5.77
CA ALA A 66 9.16 17.95 -6.23
C ALA A 66 8.79 19.25 -5.50
N GLY A 67 7.90 19.19 -4.50
CA GLY A 67 7.50 20.34 -3.68
C GLY A 67 6.39 21.20 -4.29
N GLY A 68 5.70 20.71 -5.32
CA GLY A 68 4.51 21.36 -5.87
C GLY A 68 3.22 20.77 -5.30
N THR A 69 2.10 21.46 -5.52
CA THR A 69 0.77 20.96 -5.13
C THR A 69 0.06 20.42 -6.37
N PRO A 70 -0.32 19.12 -6.43
CA PRO A 70 -1.07 18.61 -7.57
C PRO A 70 -2.47 19.24 -7.62
N PRO A 71 -3.02 19.49 -8.81
CA PRO A 71 -4.43 19.87 -8.96
C PRO A 71 -5.34 18.81 -8.34
N GLN A 72 -6.53 19.17 -7.87
CA GLN A 72 -7.45 18.19 -7.28
C GLN A 72 -7.95 17.23 -8.35
N SER A 73 -7.48 15.98 -8.34
CA SER A 73 -8.08 14.89 -9.13
C SER A 73 -9.30 14.32 -8.42
N MET A 74 -10.31 13.92 -9.19
CA MET A 74 -11.45 13.15 -8.65
C MET A 74 -11.01 11.79 -8.06
N ALA A 75 -9.88 11.23 -8.52
CA ALA A 75 -9.27 10.03 -7.94
C ALA A 75 -8.59 10.26 -6.58
N GLN A 76 -8.31 11.52 -6.21
CA GLN A 76 -7.78 11.91 -4.91
C GLN A 76 -8.88 12.33 -3.92
N LEU A 77 -10.15 12.22 -4.31
CA LEU A 77 -11.21 12.29 -3.31
C LEU A 77 -11.00 11.11 -2.36
N PRO A 78 -10.70 11.33 -1.07
CA PRO A 78 -10.91 10.26 -0.11
C PRO A 78 -12.36 9.77 -0.30
N PRO A 79 -12.66 8.47 -0.14
CA PRO A 79 -14.05 8.06 -0.01
C PRO A 79 -14.64 8.98 1.06
N ILE A 80 -15.67 9.75 0.69
CA ILE A 80 -16.42 10.60 1.61
C ILE A 80 -17.05 9.69 2.68
N MET A 81 -16.28 9.35 3.70
CA MET A 81 -16.83 9.08 5.01
C MET A 81 -17.49 10.39 5.42
N ALA A 82 -18.82 10.33 5.57
CA ALA A 82 -19.64 11.39 6.11
C ALA A 82 -18.92 12.06 7.28
N ALA A 83 -18.71 13.37 7.17
CA ALA A 83 -18.31 14.19 8.29
C ALA A 83 -19.32 14.00 9.42
N THR A 84 -18.86 13.49 10.55
CA THR A 84 -19.51 13.78 11.83
C THR A 84 -18.43 14.35 12.74
N PRO A 85 -18.44 15.66 13.05
CA PRO A 85 -17.67 16.19 14.17
C PRO A 85 -18.26 15.72 15.51
N PRO A 86 -17.49 15.80 16.61
CA PRO A 86 -17.53 14.84 17.70
C PRO A 86 -18.53 15.23 18.79
N MET A 87 -19.18 14.25 19.41
CA MET A 87 -19.68 14.40 20.78
C MET A 87 -19.63 13.05 21.51
N ALA A 88 -18.82 13.03 22.57
CA ALA A 88 -18.94 12.25 23.81
C ALA A 88 -19.48 10.81 23.75
N SER A 89 -18.63 9.84 24.11
CA SER A 89 -19.06 8.57 24.72
C SER A 89 -19.47 8.80 26.19
N PRO A 90 -20.04 7.83 26.95
CA PRO A 90 -20.81 6.58 26.65
C PRO A 90 -22.10 6.54 27.55
N PRO A 91 -22.77 5.41 27.98
CA PRO A 91 -22.51 3.98 27.80
C PRO A 91 -23.70 3.03 27.49
N ALA A 92 -23.34 1.78 27.17
CA ALA A 92 -24.03 0.49 27.40
C ALA A 92 -25.49 0.34 26.87
N THR A 93 -25.97 -0.78 26.31
CA THR A 93 -25.79 -2.19 26.66
C THR A 93 -26.50 -3.03 25.58
N THR A 94 -26.28 -4.36 25.63
CA THR A 94 -27.16 -5.45 25.17
C THR A 94 -27.37 -5.67 23.66
N ASN A 95 -26.55 -6.57 23.13
CA ASN A 95 -26.95 -7.91 22.66
C ASN A 95 -28.23 -8.01 21.81
N ASP A 96 -28.07 -8.15 20.49
CA ASP A 96 -28.65 -9.25 19.71
C ASP A 96 -27.96 -9.29 18.33
N ALA A 97 -27.26 -10.39 18.03
CA ALA A 97 -26.90 -10.76 16.66
C ALA A 97 -28.11 -11.48 16.06
N PRO A 98 -28.45 -11.33 14.77
CA PRO A 98 -27.55 -11.84 13.74
C PRO A 98 -27.57 -11.07 12.39
N ALA A 99 -26.39 -10.87 11.81
CA ALA A 99 -26.19 -10.71 10.36
C ALA A 99 -24.68 -10.82 10.12
N THR A 100 -24.12 -11.96 9.70
CA THR A 100 -24.24 -12.47 8.32
C THR A 100 -24.79 -11.41 7.37
N THR A 101 -23.89 -10.50 7.00
CA THR A 101 -23.80 -10.06 5.61
C THR A 101 -22.39 -10.36 5.15
N ALA A 102 -22.21 -11.61 4.72
CA ALA A 102 -21.33 -11.88 3.61
C ALA A 102 -21.80 -10.99 2.44
N ALA A 103 -21.09 -9.88 2.22
CA ALA A 103 -21.05 -9.24 0.92
C ALA A 103 -19.81 -9.79 0.20
N ALA A 104 -20.00 -10.99 -0.35
CA ALA A 104 -19.34 -11.41 -1.58
C ALA A 104 -19.47 -10.28 -2.62
N ALA A 105 -18.57 -10.06 -3.55
CA ALA A 105 -17.26 -10.60 -3.83
C ALA A 105 -16.69 -9.63 -4.85
N ASP A 106 -15.51 -9.05 -4.58
CA ASP A 106 -14.57 -8.97 -5.68
C ASP A 106 -13.94 -10.37 -5.69
N GLY A 107 -14.17 -11.14 -6.76
CA GLY A 107 -13.79 -12.55 -6.89
C GLY A 107 -12.28 -12.75 -7.02
N GLY A 108 -11.52 -12.11 -6.15
CA GLY A 108 -10.08 -12.21 -6.00
C GLY A 108 -9.72 -13.10 -4.81
N ALA A 109 -8.50 -13.62 -4.84
CA ALA A 109 -8.01 -14.49 -3.79
C ALA A 109 -7.81 -13.70 -2.49
N ALA A 110 -8.09 -14.35 -1.35
CA ALA A 110 -7.93 -13.77 -0.02
C ALA A 110 -7.10 -14.69 0.86
N VAL A 111 -6.48 -14.13 1.90
CA VAL A 111 -5.77 -14.89 2.93
C VAL A 111 -6.12 -14.30 4.28
N THR A 112 -6.75 -15.10 5.14
CA THR A 112 -7.06 -14.68 6.51
C THR A 112 -5.93 -15.08 7.44
N VAL A 113 -5.44 -14.12 8.22
CA VAL A 113 -4.27 -14.23 9.08
C VAL A 113 -4.64 -13.82 10.49
N GLU A 114 -4.36 -14.68 11.46
CA GLU A 114 -4.46 -14.39 12.89
C GLU A 114 -3.06 -14.15 13.42
N VAL A 115 -2.79 -12.95 13.92
CA VAL A 115 -1.49 -12.55 14.40
C VAL A 115 -1.54 -12.41 15.92
N ALA A 116 -0.59 -13.06 16.58
CA ALA A 116 -0.39 -12.96 18.02
C ALA A 116 1.08 -12.65 18.33
N LEU A 117 1.31 -12.04 19.50
CA LEU A 117 2.66 -11.79 20.02
C LEU A 117 2.96 -12.75 21.16
N ALA A 118 4.14 -13.36 21.12
CA ALA A 118 4.61 -14.20 22.22
C ALA A 118 4.82 -13.37 23.49
N PRO A 119 4.40 -13.86 24.67
CA PRO A 119 4.55 -13.15 25.94
C PRO A 119 6.00 -12.71 26.23
N SER A 120 6.98 -13.54 25.85
CA SER A 120 8.41 -13.28 26.02
C SER A 120 8.94 -12.05 25.27
N LEU A 121 8.19 -11.57 24.27
CA LEU A 121 8.55 -10.40 23.49
C LEU A 121 7.75 -9.15 23.86
N MET A 122 6.72 -9.26 24.71
CA MET A 122 5.90 -8.13 25.16
C MET A 122 6.72 -7.05 25.86
N GLU A 123 7.77 -7.43 26.61
CA GLU A 123 8.67 -6.50 27.28
C GLU A 123 9.63 -5.79 26.30
N GLN A 124 9.76 -6.30 25.08
CA GLN A 124 10.63 -5.75 24.03
C GLN A 124 9.86 -4.89 23.04
N THR A 125 8.56 -4.64 23.26
CA THR A 125 7.71 -3.85 22.39
C THR A 125 6.91 -2.81 23.16
N THR A 126 6.54 -1.74 22.46
CA THR A 126 5.58 -0.75 22.93
C THR A 126 4.22 -0.96 22.25
N PRO A 127 3.10 -0.60 22.89
CA PRO A 127 1.77 -0.67 22.26
C PRO A 127 1.64 0.17 20.98
N GLU A 128 2.53 1.16 20.78
CA GLU A 128 2.55 2.01 19.59
C GLU A 128 3.41 1.45 18.44
N ASP A 129 4.19 0.40 18.69
CA ASP A 129 5.00 -0.23 17.65
C ASP A 129 4.12 -0.75 16.51
N THR A 130 4.63 -0.69 15.29
CA THR A 130 3.86 -1.03 14.10
C THR A 130 3.98 -2.52 13.78
N VAL A 131 2.85 -3.22 13.74
CA VAL A 131 2.73 -4.58 13.23
C VAL A 131 2.49 -4.53 11.72
N PHE A 132 3.38 -5.13 10.94
CA PHE A 132 3.21 -5.34 9.51
C PHE A 132 2.85 -6.80 9.25
N VAL A 133 1.75 -7.02 8.54
CA VAL A 133 1.39 -8.33 7.99
C VAL A 133 1.55 -8.25 6.48
N LEU A 134 2.46 -9.04 5.93
CA LEU A 134 2.83 -8.98 4.52
C LEU A 134 2.62 -10.32 3.86
N ALA A 135 2.06 -10.32 2.65
CA ALA A 135 2.10 -11.46 1.74
C ALA A 135 3.10 -11.18 0.64
N ARG A 136 3.98 -12.13 0.34
CA ARG A 136 4.97 -12.09 -0.75
C ARG A 136 4.76 -13.29 -1.65
N ALA A 137 5.22 -13.22 -2.91
CA ALA A 137 5.31 -14.44 -3.72
C ALA A 137 6.32 -15.42 -3.09
N GLU A 138 6.06 -16.74 -3.15
CA GLU A 138 7.02 -17.76 -2.70
C GLU A 138 8.35 -17.66 -3.47
N SER A 139 8.25 -17.43 -4.78
CA SER A 139 9.38 -17.24 -5.69
C SER A 139 9.13 -15.99 -6.53
N GLY A 140 10.04 -15.02 -6.43
CA GLY A 140 9.89 -13.73 -7.10
C GLY A 140 10.69 -12.61 -6.42
N PRO A 141 10.59 -11.37 -6.92
CA PRO A 141 11.24 -10.22 -6.30
C PRO A 141 10.75 -10.00 -4.85
N PRO A 142 11.57 -9.44 -3.95
CA PRO A 142 11.30 -9.37 -2.51
C PRO A 142 10.15 -8.42 -2.11
N MET A 143 9.46 -7.83 -3.09
CA MET A 143 8.38 -6.89 -2.87
C MET A 143 7.10 -7.62 -2.41
N PRO A 144 6.39 -7.09 -1.40
CA PRO A 144 5.13 -7.66 -0.95
C PRO A 144 3.99 -7.39 -1.94
N LEU A 145 3.13 -8.40 -2.09
CA LEU A 145 1.89 -8.37 -2.86
C LEU A 145 0.77 -7.67 -2.09
N ALA A 146 0.75 -7.83 -0.77
CA ALA A 146 -0.16 -7.12 0.13
C ALA A 146 0.54 -6.76 1.42
N VAL A 147 0.19 -5.61 1.98
CA VAL A 147 0.72 -5.10 3.24
C VAL A 147 -0.43 -4.56 4.08
N ALA A 148 -0.65 -5.14 5.24
CA ALA A 148 -1.51 -4.58 6.28
C ALA A 148 -0.65 -4.01 7.40
N ARG A 149 -1.07 -2.86 7.94
CA ARG A 149 -0.37 -2.13 9.01
C ARG A 149 -1.30 -1.98 10.20
N HIS A 150 -0.86 -2.45 11.34
CA HIS A 150 -1.55 -2.40 12.62
C HIS A 150 -0.59 -1.96 13.72
N ARG A 151 -1.08 -1.84 14.94
CA ARG A 151 -0.31 -1.56 16.15
C ARG A 151 -0.24 -2.80 17.04
N VAL A 152 0.80 -2.87 17.87
CA VAL A 152 0.95 -3.96 18.84
C VAL A 152 -0.20 -3.98 19.85
N ALA A 153 -0.75 -2.82 20.20
CA ALA A 153 -1.94 -2.73 21.05
C ALA A 153 -3.20 -3.43 20.50
N GLU A 154 -3.24 -3.71 19.20
CA GLU A 154 -4.36 -4.41 18.55
C GLU A 154 -4.21 -5.93 18.63
N LEU A 155 -3.06 -6.46 19.06
CA LEU A 155 -2.82 -7.90 19.14
C LEU A 155 -3.53 -8.53 20.36
N PRO A 156 -4.07 -9.77 20.22
CA PRO A 156 -4.14 -10.57 19.00
C PRO A 156 -5.22 -10.05 18.03
N LEU A 157 -4.89 -10.02 16.73
CA LEU A 157 -5.79 -9.51 15.69
C LEU A 157 -5.97 -10.50 14.56
N ARG A 158 -7.08 -10.37 13.83
CA ARG A 158 -7.37 -11.10 12.60
C ARG A 158 -7.42 -10.13 11.43
N VAL A 159 -6.63 -10.40 10.39
CA VAL A 159 -6.49 -9.57 9.18
C VAL A 159 -6.72 -10.43 7.95
N THR A 160 -7.48 -9.90 6.99
CA THR A 160 -7.67 -10.56 5.70
C THR A 160 -6.89 -9.78 4.64
N LEU A 161 -5.85 -10.40 4.09
CA LEU A 161 -5.11 -9.89 2.95
C LEU A 161 -5.87 -10.22 1.67
N THR A 162 -6.11 -9.24 0.81
CA THR A 162 -6.87 -9.43 -0.43
C THR A 162 -6.13 -8.82 -1.62
N ASP A 163 -6.54 -9.19 -2.83
CA ASP A 163 -6.04 -8.60 -4.07
C ASP A 163 -6.17 -7.06 -4.12
N ALA A 164 -7.15 -6.50 -3.42
CA ALA A 164 -7.34 -5.04 -3.33
C ALA A 164 -6.21 -4.32 -2.58
N MET A 165 -5.41 -5.05 -1.81
CA MET A 165 -4.23 -4.52 -1.13
C MET A 165 -2.98 -4.47 -2.04
N ALA A 166 -3.07 -5.03 -3.25
CA ALA A 166 -2.00 -4.97 -4.21
C ALA A 166 -1.91 -3.58 -4.84
N MET A 167 -0.72 -3.00 -4.82
CA MET A 167 -0.45 -1.71 -5.46
C MET A 167 -0.50 -1.79 -6.99
N MET A 168 -0.39 -3.00 -7.56
CA MET A 168 -0.40 -3.24 -8.99
C MET A 168 -1.27 -4.47 -9.32
N PRO A 169 -2.12 -4.43 -10.36
CA PRO A 169 -3.03 -5.52 -10.71
C PRO A 169 -2.31 -6.80 -11.16
N ALA A 170 -1.05 -6.69 -11.62
CA ALA A 170 -0.20 -7.84 -11.97
C ALA A 170 0.51 -8.46 -10.74
N MET A 171 0.54 -7.76 -9.60
CA MET A 171 1.18 -8.21 -8.35
C MET A 171 0.17 -8.41 -7.23
N ARG A 172 -0.94 -9.07 -7.55
CA ARG A 172 -2.02 -9.42 -6.62
C ARG A 172 -1.89 -10.86 -6.13
N LEU A 173 -2.50 -11.19 -5.01
CA LEU A 173 -2.40 -12.53 -4.42
C LEU A 173 -2.89 -13.60 -5.41
N SER A 174 -4.00 -13.37 -6.09
CA SER A 174 -4.56 -14.33 -7.07
C SER A 174 -3.69 -14.59 -8.29
N ALA A 175 -2.67 -13.76 -8.54
CA ALA A 175 -1.73 -13.98 -9.65
C ALA A 175 -0.67 -15.05 -9.32
N PHE A 176 -0.56 -15.47 -8.06
CA PHE A 176 0.45 -16.43 -7.60
C PHE A 176 -0.20 -17.67 -7.00
N PRO A 177 0.25 -18.89 -7.37
CA PRO A 177 -0.33 -20.12 -6.85
C PRO A 177 -0.05 -20.30 -5.35
N ARG A 178 1.09 -19.78 -4.88
CA ARG A 178 1.53 -19.86 -3.48
C ARG A 178 2.13 -18.54 -3.07
N VAL A 179 1.75 -18.09 -1.87
CA VAL A 179 2.25 -16.86 -1.26
C VAL A 179 2.83 -17.16 0.11
N LYS A 180 3.91 -16.46 0.43
CA LYS A 180 4.56 -16.50 1.74
C LYS A 180 4.04 -15.34 2.58
N VAL A 181 3.37 -15.66 3.68
CA VAL A 181 2.81 -14.69 4.62
C VAL A 181 3.72 -14.57 5.82
N SER A 182 4.05 -13.33 6.16
CA SER A 182 4.96 -12.97 7.24
C SER A 182 4.33 -11.89 8.11
N ALA A 183 4.53 -11.95 9.42
CA ALA A 183 4.18 -10.86 10.33
C ALA A 183 5.43 -10.35 11.04
N LYS A 184 5.52 -9.04 11.24
CA LYS A 184 6.62 -8.43 12.01
C LYS A 184 6.17 -7.23 12.83
N VAL A 185 6.83 -6.99 13.94
CA VAL A 185 6.78 -5.71 14.66
C VAL A 185 7.99 -4.88 14.25
N SER A 186 7.73 -3.66 13.76
CA SER A 186 8.75 -2.68 13.48
C SER A 186 8.70 -1.52 14.45
N LYS A 187 9.83 -1.25 15.08
CA LYS A 187 10.03 -0.08 15.96
C LYS A 187 10.30 1.20 15.18
N SER A 188 10.86 1.08 13.97
CA SER A 188 11.17 2.21 13.09
C SER A 188 9.99 2.64 12.22
N GLY A 189 8.91 1.86 12.20
CA GLY A 189 7.73 2.11 11.35
C GLY A 189 7.97 1.80 9.88
N ASN A 190 9.11 1.18 9.52
CA ASN A 190 9.45 0.80 8.16
C ASN A 190 8.96 -0.61 7.81
N ALA A 191 8.46 -0.78 6.59
CA ALA A 191 8.00 -2.08 6.10
C ALA A 191 9.15 -3.07 5.78
N GLY A 192 10.38 -2.57 5.60
CA GLY A 192 11.57 -3.43 5.46
C GLY A 192 11.99 -4.05 6.78
N THR A 193 12.52 -5.27 6.75
CA THR A 193 13.09 -5.92 7.95
C THR A 193 14.38 -5.22 8.35
N GLN A 194 14.52 -4.93 9.65
CA GLN A 194 15.73 -4.38 10.24
C GLN A 194 16.19 -5.25 11.42
N PRO A 195 17.49 -5.27 11.75
CA PRO A 195 17.96 -5.93 12.96
C PRO A 195 17.22 -5.39 14.19
N GLY A 196 16.71 -6.30 15.04
CA GLY A 196 15.91 -5.95 16.20
C GLY A 196 14.39 -5.79 15.96
N ASP A 197 13.91 -5.92 14.72
CA ASP A 197 12.48 -6.13 14.46
C ASP A 197 12.05 -7.49 15.03
N LEU A 198 10.81 -7.60 15.52
CA LEU A 198 10.27 -8.88 15.99
C LEU A 198 9.57 -9.57 14.82
N LEU A 199 9.81 -10.86 14.61
CA LEU A 199 9.33 -11.61 13.45
C LEU A 199 8.49 -12.81 13.90
N ALA A 200 7.51 -13.16 13.06
CA ALA A 200 6.82 -14.45 13.10
C ALA A 200 7.41 -15.39 12.05
N GLU A 201 7.25 -16.70 12.26
CA GLU A 201 7.61 -17.70 11.27
C GLU A 201 6.76 -17.53 9.99
N ASP A 202 7.42 -17.48 8.84
CA ASP A 202 6.76 -17.34 7.54
C ASP A 202 5.91 -18.59 7.21
N LYS A 203 4.68 -18.40 6.75
CA LYS A 203 3.82 -19.50 6.27
C LYS A 203 3.52 -19.41 4.79
N ILE A 204 3.66 -20.53 4.08
CA ILE A 204 3.31 -20.62 2.66
C ILE A 204 1.88 -21.12 2.54
N VAL A 205 1.03 -20.35 1.86
CA VAL A 205 -0.39 -20.66 1.66
C VAL A 205 -0.80 -20.46 0.21
N GLU A 206 -1.87 -21.13 -0.18
CA GLU A 206 -2.55 -20.89 -1.43
C GLU A 206 -3.61 -19.81 -1.18
N PRO A 207 -3.56 -18.67 -1.89
CA PRO A 207 -4.55 -17.63 -1.69
C PRO A 207 -5.87 -18.13 -2.28
N ALA A 208 -6.88 -18.31 -1.42
CA ALA A 208 -8.16 -18.92 -1.76
C ALA A 208 -9.30 -18.13 -1.10
N THR A 209 -10.52 -18.28 -1.60
CA THR A 209 -11.71 -17.67 -0.97
C THR A 209 -12.16 -18.45 0.27
N THR A 210 -11.42 -19.47 0.69
CA THR A 210 -11.72 -20.32 1.84
C THR A 210 -11.58 -19.55 3.16
N THR A 211 -12.44 -19.88 4.14
CA THR A 211 -12.46 -19.30 5.50
C THR A 211 -11.30 -19.79 6.39
N ASP A 212 -10.31 -20.48 5.83
CA ASP A 212 -9.18 -21.01 6.58
C ASP A 212 -8.31 -19.84 7.06
N SER A 213 -8.04 -19.77 8.36
CA SER A 213 -7.21 -18.74 8.96
C SER A 213 -5.84 -19.32 9.32
N ILE A 214 -4.79 -18.64 8.88
CA ILE A 214 -3.43 -18.98 9.29
C ILE A 214 -3.02 -18.23 10.54
N GLN A 215 -2.50 -18.95 11.52
CA GLN A 215 -1.93 -18.36 12.73
C GLN A 215 -0.46 -18.03 12.52
N LEU A 216 -0.09 -16.78 12.81
CA LEU A 216 1.29 -16.29 12.88
C LEU A 216 1.57 -15.82 14.30
N LEU A 217 2.55 -16.45 14.95
CA LEU A 217 3.03 -16.04 16.25
C LEU A 217 4.36 -15.31 16.08
N ILE A 218 4.42 -14.05 16.53
CA ILE A 218 5.65 -13.27 16.58
C ILE A 218 6.42 -13.70 17.83
N ASP A 219 7.51 -14.42 17.67
CA ASP A 219 8.23 -15.12 18.75
C ASP A 219 9.75 -15.00 18.71
N HIS A 220 10.33 -14.48 17.62
CA HIS A 220 11.77 -14.30 17.50
C HIS A 220 12.18 -12.89 17.07
N VAL A 221 13.45 -12.55 17.29
CA VAL A 221 14.03 -11.25 16.95
C VAL A 221 14.85 -11.40 15.67
N ALA A 222 14.68 -10.48 14.73
CA ALA A 222 15.50 -10.36 13.53
C ALA A 222 16.97 -10.12 13.93
N GLN A 223 17.83 -11.03 13.49
CA GLN A 223 19.29 -10.94 13.65
C GLN A 223 19.90 -9.98 12.62
#